data_AF-A0A965UKQ1-F1
#
_entry.id   AF-A0A965UKQ1-F1
#
_cell.length_a   1.000
_cell.length_b   1.000
_cell.length_c   1.000
_cell.angle_alpha   90.00
_cell.angle_beta   90.00
_cell.angle_gamma   90.00
#
_symmetry.space_group_name_H-M   'P 1'
#
loop_
_entity.id
_entity.type
_entity.pdbx_description
1 polymer ?
#
loop_
_entity_poly.entity_id
_entity_poly.type
_entity_poly.pdbx_seq_one_letter_code
_entity_poly.pdbx_strand_id
1 'polypeptide(L)'
;MKSTFAYISASILAFFAPVAGIMIAVGAFITLDTLLGMMAAQKLGEKIESKKLSRVVWKMVMYQSVVLTFFVMDVFIVGDLLGHFVNTPFVLTKAVGVALIGIEFKSIDENIEKMTGTTLLKRLYDIIRKGKGIVSKIKE
;
A
#
# COMPACT_ATOMS: atom_id res chain seq x y z
N MET A 1 15.23 -27.73 21.70
CA MET A 1 15.77 -26.71 20.76
C MET A 1 14.80 -26.37 19.63
N LYS A 2 14.36 -27.32 18.79
CA LYS A 2 13.40 -27.03 17.70
C LYS A 2 12.06 -26.44 18.20
N SER A 3 11.54 -26.95 19.31
CA SER A 3 10.32 -26.43 19.94
C SER A 3 10.50 -25.01 20.51
N THR A 4 11.60 -24.74 21.20
CA THR A 4 11.92 -23.42 21.77
C THR A 4 12.02 -22.33 20.69
N PHE A 5 12.70 -22.62 19.57
CA PHE A 5 12.79 -21.68 18.45
C PHE A 5 11.43 -21.40 17.81
N ALA A 6 10.58 -22.43 17.68
CA ALA A 6 9.23 -22.27 17.18
C ALA A 6 8.39 -21.37 18.10
N TYR A 7 8.49 -21.53 19.43
CA TYR A 7 7.78 -20.69 20.38
C TYR A 7 8.23 -19.23 20.32
N ILE A 8 9.54 -18.96 20.26
CA ILE A 8 10.05 -17.58 20.11
C ILE A 8 9.51 -16.94 18.82
N SER A 9 9.58 -17.66 17.71
CA SER A 9 9.09 -17.16 16.41
C SER A 9 7.59 -16.89 16.44
N ALA A 10 6.81 -17.81 17.02
CA ALA A 10 5.36 -17.66 17.16
C ALA A 10 4.98 -16.45 18.02
N SER A 11 5.69 -16.21 19.12
CA SER A 11 5.46 -15.04 19.98
C SER A 11 5.72 -13.72 19.25
N ILE A 12 6.79 -13.64 18.46
CA ILE A 12 7.10 -12.44 17.66
C ILE A 12 6.00 -12.22 16.60
N LEU A 13 5.58 -13.26 15.89
CA LEU A 13 4.52 -13.16 14.89
C LEU A 13 3.17 -12.80 15.53
N ALA A 14 2.85 -13.37 16.69
CA ALA A 14 1.62 -13.06 17.43
C ALA A 14 1.60 -11.59 17.89
N PHE A 15 2.75 -11.03 18.29
CA PHE A 15 2.86 -9.62 18.68
C PHE A 15 2.53 -8.67 17.51
N PHE A 16 2.97 -8.99 16.29
CA PHE A 16 2.70 -8.17 15.10
C PHE A 16 1.40 -8.52 14.36
N ALA A 17 0.71 -9.59 14.75
CA ALA A 17 -0.56 -9.99 14.15
C ALA A 17 -1.62 -8.86 14.07
N PRO A 18 -1.74 -7.94 15.06
CA PRO A 18 -2.73 -6.85 15.00
C PRO A 18 -2.54 -5.89 13.81
N VAL A 19 -1.32 -5.79 13.25
CA VAL A 19 -1.00 -4.88 12.13
C VAL A 19 -0.79 -5.60 10.80
N ALA A 20 -0.94 -6.93 10.78
CA ALA A 20 -0.77 -7.74 9.58
C ALA A 20 -1.64 -7.24 8.42
N GLY A 21 -2.88 -6.81 8.69
CA GLY A 21 -3.76 -6.25 7.65
C GLY A 21 -3.19 -5.00 6.96
N ILE A 22 -2.58 -4.09 7.72
CA ILE A 22 -1.95 -2.87 7.17
C ILE A 22 -0.72 -3.26 6.37
N MET A 23 0.12 -4.16 6.90
CA MET A 23 1.31 -4.66 6.22
C MET A 23 0.98 -5.32 4.88
N ILE A 24 -0.06 -6.16 4.85
CA ILE A 24 -0.55 -6.81 3.63
C ILE A 24 -1.05 -5.77 2.63
N ALA A 25 -1.84 -4.78 3.07
CA ALA A 25 -2.34 -3.74 2.19
C ALA A 25 -1.21 -2.92 1.55
N VAL A 26 -0.24 -2.46 2.34
CA VAL A 26 0.95 -1.75 1.84
C VAL A 26 1.74 -2.63 0.87
N GLY A 27 1.98 -3.89 1.22
CA GLY A 27 2.69 -4.84 0.36
C GLY A 27 1.97 -5.08 -0.97
N ALA A 28 0.64 -5.23 -0.94
CA ALA A 28 -0.17 -5.42 -2.14
C ALA A 28 -0.08 -4.22 -3.09
N PHE A 29 -0.07 -3.00 -2.57
CA PHE A 29 0.09 -1.79 -3.39
C PHE A 29 1.48 -1.70 -4.02
N ILE A 30 2.55 -2.04 -3.29
CA ILE A 30 3.92 -2.09 -3.84
C ILE A 30 4.01 -3.18 -4.94
N THR A 31 3.37 -4.33 -4.73
CA THR A 31 3.32 -5.39 -5.75
C THR A 31 2.57 -4.93 -6.98
N LEU A 32 1.41 -4.27 -6.83
CA LEU A 32 0.64 -3.73 -7.93
C LEU A 32 1.41 -2.65 -8.72
N ASP A 33 2.06 -1.73 -8.02
CA ASP A 33 2.97 -0.72 -8.60
C ASP A 33 4.05 -1.40 -9.46
N THR A 34 4.67 -2.44 -8.93
CA THR A 34 5.75 -3.16 -9.62
C THR A 34 5.24 -3.87 -10.87
N LEU A 35 4.11 -4.57 -10.79
CA LEU A 35 3.51 -5.25 -11.94
C LEU A 35 3.16 -4.24 -13.04
N LEU A 36 2.54 -3.11 -12.68
CA LEU A 36 2.19 -2.06 -13.64
C LEU A 36 3.43 -1.38 -14.22
N GLY A 37 4.46 -1.13 -13.41
CA GLY A 37 5.74 -0.59 -13.89
C GLY A 37 6.44 -1.54 -14.86
N MET A 38 6.39 -2.85 -14.62
CA MET A 38 6.89 -3.86 -15.56
C MET A 38 6.08 -3.89 -16.86
N MET A 39 4.76 -3.86 -16.78
CA MET A 39 3.88 -3.78 -17.95
C MET A 39 4.12 -2.50 -18.77
N ALA A 40 4.34 -1.37 -18.10
CA ALA A 40 4.67 -0.11 -18.73
C ALA A 40 6.00 -0.18 -19.47
N ALA A 41 7.05 -0.70 -18.82
CA ALA A 41 8.36 -0.89 -19.43
C ALA A 41 8.28 -1.79 -20.67
N GLN A 42 7.52 -2.89 -20.61
CA GLN A 42 7.33 -3.78 -21.75
C GLN A 42 6.62 -3.09 -22.92
N LYS A 43 5.54 -2.33 -22.66
CA LYS A 43 4.81 -1.60 -23.71
C LYS A 43 5.65 -0.50 -24.36
N LEU A 44 6.53 0.12 -23.60
CA LEU A 44 7.40 1.20 -24.07
C LEU A 44 8.74 0.69 -24.66
N GLY A 45 8.98 -0.61 -24.65
CA GLY A 45 10.24 -1.21 -25.12
C GLY A 45 11.45 -0.91 -24.22
N GLU A 46 11.22 -0.51 -22.96
CA GLU A 46 12.28 -0.26 -21.99
C GLU A 46 12.86 -1.57 -21.44
N LYS A 47 14.17 -1.58 -21.17
CA LYS A 47 14.82 -2.73 -20.54
C LYS A 47 14.42 -2.85 -19.06
N ILE A 48 14.03 -4.06 -18.67
CA ILE A 48 13.83 -4.47 -17.28
C ILE A 48 15.17 -4.96 -16.76
N GLU A 49 15.75 -4.22 -15.81
CA GLU A 49 17.05 -4.54 -15.21
C GLU A 49 16.87 -5.02 -13.77
N SER A 50 17.69 -5.98 -13.34
CA SER A 50 17.69 -6.49 -11.96
C SER A 50 17.90 -5.39 -10.91
N LYS A 51 18.63 -4.33 -11.26
CA LYS A 51 18.81 -3.15 -10.39
C LYS A 51 17.48 -2.43 -10.13
N LYS A 52 16.56 -2.39 -11.10
CA LYS A 52 15.22 -1.82 -10.92
C LYS A 52 14.38 -2.69 -9.98
N LEU A 53 14.42 -4.02 -10.15
CA LEU A 53 13.71 -4.97 -9.28
C LEU A 53 14.25 -5.00 -7.85
N SER A 54 15.57 -4.88 -7.66
CA SER A 54 16.17 -4.79 -6.32
C SER A 54 15.69 -3.55 -5.55
N ARG A 55 15.42 -2.42 -6.23
CA ARG A 55 14.80 -1.25 -5.58
C ARG A 55 13.41 -1.55 -5.04
N VAL A 56 12.64 -2.42 -5.69
CA VAL A 56 11.31 -2.84 -5.20
C VAL A 56 11.45 -3.65 -3.91
N VAL A 57 12.43 -4.56 -3.84
CA VAL A 57 12.70 -5.31 -2.61
C VAL A 57 13.05 -4.36 -1.47
N TRP A 58 13.90 -3.36 -1.73
CA TRP A 58 14.23 -2.35 -0.73
C TRP A 58 13.05 -1.46 -0.34
N LYS A 59 12.19 -1.10 -1.29
CA LYS A 59 10.92 -0.40 -1.04
C LYS A 59 10.03 -1.22 -0.11
N MET A 60 9.87 -2.52 -0.38
CA MET A 60 9.10 -3.44 0.47
C MET A 60 9.67 -3.48 1.89
N VAL A 61 10.98 -3.72 2.05
CA VAL A 61 11.61 -3.81 3.37
C VAL A 61 11.45 -2.49 4.16
N MET A 62 11.68 -1.34 3.50
CA MET A 62 11.56 -0.04 4.15
C MET A 62 10.12 0.31 4.54
N TYR A 63 9.14 0.00 3.70
CA TYR A 63 7.76 0.35 4.00
C TYR A 63 7.22 -0.53 5.13
N GLN A 64 7.57 -1.83 5.12
CA GLN A 64 7.21 -2.73 6.21
C GLN A 64 7.92 -2.36 7.52
N SER A 65 9.21 -1.98 7.49
CA SER A 65 9.91 -1.56 8.70
C SER A 65 9.29 -0.29 9.31
N VAL A 66 8.90 0.69 8.49
CA VAL A 66 8.20 1.89 8.93
C VAL A 66 6.88 1.53 9.62
N VAL A 67 6.05 0.68 9.01
CA VAL A 67 4.79 0.23 9.63
C VAL A 67 5.04 -0.44 10.99
N LEU A 68 6.03 -1.32 11.08
CA LEU A 68 6.39 -1.99 12.34
C LEU A 68 6.89 -1.02 13.41
N THR A 69 7.71 -0.02 13.03
CA THR A 69 8.19 1.00 13.97
C THR A 69 7.03 1.82 14.54
N PHE A 70 6.11 2.28 13.69
CA PHE A 70 4.95 3.04 14.16
C PHE A 70 3.99 2.21 15.00
N PHE A 71 3.87 0.90 14.73
CA PHE A 71 3.11 -0.01 15.59
C PHE A 71 3.70 -0.11 17.00
N VAL A 72 5.03 -0.28 17.10
CA VAL A 72 5.73 -0.30 18.39
C VAL A 72 5.53 1.03 19.12
N MET A 73 5.59 2.16 18.41
CA MET A 73 5.28 3.47 19.00
C MET A 73 3.83 3.58 19.47
N ASP A 74 2.87 3.07 18.70
CA ASP A 74 1.47 3.05 19.10
C ASP A 74 1.24 2.25 20.39
N VAL A 75 1.89 1.09 20.51
CA VAL A 75 1.77 0.20 21.67
C VAL A 75 2.42 0.79 22.92
N PHE A 76 3.63 1.36 22.82
CA PHE A 76 4.43 1.73 24.00
C PHE A 76 4.43 3.22 24.35
N ILE A 77 4.04 4.10 23.42
CA ILE A 77 4.14 5.56 23.62
C ILE A 77 2.76 6.18 23.50
N VAL A 78 2.09 5.93 22.37
CA VAL A 78 0.90 6.71 21.98
C VAL A 78 -0.35 6.19 22.63
N GLY A 79 -0.43 4.89 22.94
CA GLY A 79 -1.50 4.32 23.74
C GLY A 79 -1.69 5.06 25.07
N ASP A 80 -0.58 5.40 25.73
CA ASP A 80 -0.60 6.11 27.02
C ASP A 80 -0.84 7.62 26.87
N LEU A 81 -0.37 8.23 25.77
CA LEU A 81 -0.48 9.67 25.51
C LEU A 81 -1.83 10.10 24.91
N LEU A 82 -2.34 9.34 23.95
CA LEU A 82 -3.53 9.66 23.15
C LEU A 82 -4.73 8.76 23.47
N GLY A 83 -4.57 7.72 24.29
CA GLY A 83 -5.66 6.81 24.66
C GLY A 83 -6.87 7.49 25.30
N HIS A 84 -6.69 8.69 25.86
CA HIS A 84 -7.78 9.52 26.42
C HIS A 84 -8.53 10.36 25.38
N PHE A 85 -7.92 10.65 24.22
CA PHE A 85 -8.49 11.53 23.18
C PHE A 85 -8.97 10.77 21.95
N VAL A 86 -8.38 9.60 21.66
CA VAL A 86 -8.64 8.82 20.46
C VAL A 86 -8.95 7.38 20.84
N ASN A 87 -10.22 6.98 20.73
CA ASN A 87 -10.68 5.62 21.01
C ASN A 87 -10.35 4.60 19.89
N THR A 88 -9.54 5.01 18.91
CA THR A 88 -9.14 4.14 17.79
C THR A 88 -7.76 3.57 18.03
N PRO A 89 -7.62 2.24 18.18
CA PRO A 89 -6.31 1.62 18.37
C PRO A 89 -5.45 1.75 17.10
N PHE A 90 -4.15 1.87 17.32
CA PHE A 90 -3.11 1.95 16.28
C PHE A 90 -3.32 3.09 15.28
N VAL A 91 -3.73 4.27 15.77
CA VAL A 91 -4.09 5.41 14.92
C VAL A 91 -2.90 5.90 14.08
N LEU A 92 -1.70 5.95 14.64
CA LEU A 92 -0.52 6.40 13.89
C LEU A 92 -0.13 5.37 12.84
N THR A 93 -0.14 4.09 13.19
CA THR A 93 0.16 3.00 12.26
C THR A 93 -0.81 3.01 11.07
N LYS A 94 -2.10 3.25 11.33
CA LYS A 94 -3.11 3.40 10.28
C LYS A 94 -2.85 4.63 9.41
N ALA A 95 -2.55 5.78 10.02
CA ALA A 95 -2.25 7.01 9.29
C ALA A 95 -1.03 6.85 8.37
N VAL A 96 0.04 6.25 8.88
CA VAL A 96 1.25 5.95 8.10
C VAL A 96 0.97 4.92 7.02
N GLY A 97 0.21 3.87 7.32
CA GLY A 97 -0.21 2.89 6.31
C GLY A 97 -0.97 3.53 5.15
N VAL A 98 -1.90 4.43 5.43
CA VAL A 98 -2.63 5.21 4.41
C VAL A 98 -1.67 6.12 3.61
N ALA A 99 -0.74 6.78 4.28
CA ALA A 99 0.25 7.62 3.60
C ALA A 99 1.13 6.80 2.63
N LEU A 100 1.64 5.65 3.06
CA LEU A 100 2.44 4.74 2.22
C LEU A 100 1.63 4.21 1.03
N ILE A 101 0.40 3.78 1.25
CA ILE A 101 -0.52 3.37 0.17
C ILE A 101 -0.77 4.52 -0.81
N GLY A 102 -0.92 5.76 -0.31
CA GLY A 102 -1.09 6.95 -1.14
C GLY A 102 0.12 7.24 -2.05
N ILE A 103 1.34 7.03 -1.54
CA ILE A 103 2.57 7.16 -2.33
C ILE A 103 2.60 6.13 -3.46
N GLU A 104 2.29 4.87 -3.16
CA GLU A 104 2.23 3.80 -4.17
C GLU A 104 1.10 4.00 -5.18
N PHE A 105 -0.06 4.49 -4.73
CA PHE A 105 -1.16 4.84 -5.62
C PHE A 105 -0.76 5.90 -6.64
N LYS A 106 -0.01 6.92 -6.21
CA LYS A 106 0.53 7.94 -7.14
C LYS A 106 1.51 7.32 -8.14
N SER A 107 2.42 6.46 -7.69
CA SER A 107 3.35 5.73 -8.57
C SER A 107 2.62 4.86 -9.61
N ILE A 108 1.53 4.20 -9.19
CA ILE A 108 0.65 3.44 -10.07
C ILE A 108 0.00 4.35 -11.14
N ASP A 109 -0.51 5.52 -10.73
CA ASP A 109 -1.12 6.48 -11.66
C ASP A 109 -0.12 6.95 -12.72
N GLU A 110 1.13 7.24 -12.32
CA GLU A 110 2.22 7.59 -13.23
C GLU A 110 2.53 6.46 -14.23
N ASN A 111 2.55 5.20 -13.80
CA ASN A 111 2.76 4.05 -14.68
C ASN A 111 1.60 3.88 -15.69
N ILE A 112 0.36 4.11 -15.26
CA ILE A 112 -0.82 4.04 -16.13
C ILE A 112 -0.86 5.21 -17.12
N GLU A 113 -0.47 6.41 -16.69
CA GLU A 113 -0.35 7.56 -17.56
C GLU A 113 0.69 7.33 -18.65
N LYS A 114 1.87 6.78 -18.32
CA LYS A 114 2.89 6.38 -19.29
C LYS A 114 2.37 5.38 -20.32
N MET A 115 1.56 4.40 -19.89
CA MET A 115 1.02 3.37 -20.77
C MET A 115 -0.12 3.84 -21.65
N THR A 116 -0.91 4.82 -21.19
CA THR A 116 -2.22 5.11 -21.78
C THR A 116 -2.46 6.57 -22.16
N GLY A 117 -1.53 7.47 -21.82
CA GLY A 117 -1.63 8.92 -22.02
C GLY A 117 -2.67 9.62 -21.12
N THR A 118 -3.22 8.91 -20.13
CA THR A 118 -4.30 9.42 -19.27
C THR A 118 -4.17 8.86 -17.85
N THR A 119 -4.54 9.62 -16.84
CA THR A 119 -4.52 9.17 -15.44
C THR A 119 -5.73 8.29 -15.09
N LEU A 120 -5.56 7.44 -14.08
CA LEU A 120 -6.60 6.60 -13.48
C LEU A 120 -7.81 7.45 -13.06
N LEU A 121 -7.57 8.58 -12.40
CA LEU A 121 -8.63 9.46 -11.92
C LEU A 121 -9.44 10.05 -13.07
N LYS A 122 -8.80 10.46 -14.17
CA LYS A 122 -9.50 10.95 -15.36
C LYS A 122 -10.35 9.84 -15.99
N ARG A 123 -9.79 8.63 -16.13
CA ARG A 123 -10.55 7.47 -16.64
C ARG A 123 -11.76 7.15 -15.79
N LEU A 124 -11.61 7.16 -14.47
CA LEU A 124 -12.69 6.90 -13.53
C LEU A 124 -13.78 7.98 -13.64
N TYR A 125 -13.37 9.25 -13.71
CA TYR A 125 -14.27 10.38 -13.92
C TYR A 125 -15.05 10.25 -15.24
N ASP A 126 -14.39 9.87 -16.33
CA ASP A 126 -15.02 9.68 -17.63
C ASP A 126 -16.03 8.53 -17.63
N ILE A 127 -15.74 7.43 -16.94
CA ILE A 127 -16.68 6.31 -16.76
C ILE A 127 -17.93 6.77 -16.00
N ILE A 128 -17.75 7.48 -14.89
CA ILE A 128 -18.86 8.02 -14.10
C ILE A 128 -19.70 9.01 -14.93
N ARG A 129 -19.05 9.91 -15.68
CA ARG A 129 -19.72 10.88 -16.54
C ARG A 129 -20.53 10.21 -17.65
N LYS A 130 -19.96 9.18 -18.30
CA LYS A 130 -20.66 8.37 -19.31
C LYS A 130 -21.87 7.65 -18.72
N GLY A 131 -21.72 7.03 -17.55
CA GLY A 131 -22.82 6.36 -16.85
C GLY A 131 -23.99 7.31 -16.54
N LYS A 132 -23.70 8.52 -16.03
CA LYS A 132 -24.72 9.55 -15.79
C LYS A 132 -25.46 9.95 -17.08
N GLY A 133 -24.75 10.06 -18.19
CA GLY A 133 -25.35 10.39 -19.50
C GLY A 133 -26.25 9.28 -20.07
N ILE A 134 -25.98 8.01 -19.75
CA ILE A 134 -26.87 6.89 -20.14
C ILE A 134 -28.15 6.94 -19.30
N VAL A 135 -28.04 7.15 -17.99
CA VAL A 135 -29.20 7.24 -17.09
C VAL A 135 -30.11 8.42 -17.46
N SER A 136 -29.55 9.57 -17.87
CA SER A 136 -30.36 10.70 -18.31
C SER A 136 -31.13 10.40 -19.60
N LYS A 137 -30.52 9.70 -20.57
CA LYS A 137 -31.16 9.31 -21.84
C LYS A 137 -32.26 8.25 -21.69
N ILE A 138 -32.25 7.47 -20.61
CA ILE A 138 -33.31 6.48 -20.30
C ILE A 138 -34.51 7.15 -19.60
N LYS A 139 -34.31 8.34 -19.01
CA LYS A 139 -35.36 9.10 -18.30
C LYS A 139 -36.15 10.06 -19.21
N GLU A 140 -35.61 10.40 -20.38
CA GLU A 140 -36.34 11.03 -21.49
C GLU A 140 -37.15 9.99 -22.26
#